data_AF-A0AAV6YEG8-F1
#
_entry.id   AF-A0AAV6YEG8-F1
#
_cell.length_a   1.000
_cell.length_b   1.000
_cell.length_c   1.000
_cell.angle_alpha   90.00
_cell.angle_beta   90.00
_cell.angle_gamma   90.00
#
_symmetry.space_group_name_H-M   'P 1'
#
loop_
_entity.id
_entity.type
_entity.pdbx_description
1 polymer ?
#
loop_
_entity_poly.entity_id
_entity_poly.type
_entity_poly.pdbx_seq_one_letter_code
_entity_poly.pdbx_strand_id
1 'polypeptide(L)'
;MGNFNMVMEEKGDRFKLTKDIISSTEQRSKLSYLCEDLGWLDVWRRLYGSRRAFSCMSRSYNTLSRIDLCLTNPAFLSSIRKMVYEKIIISDHAPVMIILKS
;
A
#
# COMPACT_ATOMS: atom_id res chain seq x y z
N MET A 1 10.08 0.76 1.91
CA MET A 1 8.80 0.25 2.48
C MET A 1 8.51 1.04 3.74
N GLY A 2 7.25 1.37 4.01
CA GLY A 2 6.90 2.09 5.24
C GLY A 2 5.44 2.51 5.27
N ASN A 3 5.03 3.17 6.35
CA ASN A 3 3.71 3.78 6.49
C ASN A 3 3.67 5.14 5.78
N PHE A 4 2.91 5.23 4.69
CA PHE A 4 2.72 6.47 3.91
C PHE A 4 1.51 7.28 4.36
N ASN A 5 0.70 6.75 5.29
CA ASN A 5 -0.59 7.31 5.70
C ASN A 5 -1.52 7.65 4.52
N MET A 6 -1.35 6.97 3.40
CA MET A 6 -2.05 7.26 2.15
C MET A 6 -2.20 6.02 1.29
N VAL A 7 -3.31 5.98 0.56
CA VAL A 7 -3.63 4.91 -0.38
C VAL A 7 -3.22 5.28 -1.80
N MET A 8 -2.79 4.30 -2.59
CA MET A 8 -2.46 4.50 -4.01
C MET A 8 -3.74 4.55 -4.85
N GLU A 9 -4.66 3.63 -4.58
CA GLU A 9 -5.92 3.51 -5.30
C GLU A 9 -7.07 3.33 -4.32
N GLU A 10 -7.97 4.31 -4.27
CA GLU A 10 -9.11 4.33 -3.34
C GLU A 10 -9.94 3.03 -3.35
N LYS A 11 -10.29 2.51 -4.53
CA LYS A 11 -11.16 1.31 -4.65
C LYS A 11 -10.43 0.02 -4.24
N GLY A 12 -9.15 -0.09 -4.54
CA GLY A 12 -8.34 -1.30 -4.28
C GLY A 12 -7.75 -1.33 -2.88
N ASP A 13 -7.49 -0.16 -2.29
CA ASP A 13 -6.75 0.01 -1.04
C ASP A 13 -7.62 0.38 0.15
N ARG A 14 -8.90 0.67 -0.03
CA ARG A 14 -9.85 0.86 1.07
C ARG A 14 -10.93 -0.20 1.07
N PHE A 15 -11.30 -0.67 2.26
CA PHE A 15 -12.41 -1.60 2.39
C PHE A 15 -13.75 -0.93 2.07
N LYS A 16 -13.96 0.25 2.67
CA LYS A 16 -15.11 1.14 2.45
C LYS A 16 -14.63 2.53 2.02
N LEU A 17 -15.35 3.12 1.09
CA LEU A 17 -15.18 4.51 0.68
C LEU A 17 -16.24 5.37 1.36
N THR A 18 -15.82 6.28 2.23
CA THR A 18 -16.67 7.34 2.78
C THR A 18 -16.08 8.69 2.40
N LYS A 19 -16.91 9.73 2.27
CA LYS A 19 -16.47 11.07 1.85
C LYS A 19 -15.38 11.63 2.76
N ASP A 20 -15.41 11.29 4.04
CA ASP A 20 -14.48 11.79 5.07
C ASP A 20 -13.08 11.15 5.01
N ILE A 21 -12.90 10.11 4.20
CA ILE A 21 -11.69 9.27 4.17
C ILE A 21 -10.91 9.42 2.84
N ILE A 22 -11.43 10.21 1.90
CA ILE A 22 -10.81 10.45 0.60
C ILE A 22 -9.55 11.31 0.81
N SER A 23 -8.40 10.83 0.35
CA SER A 23 -7.14 11.58 0.44
C SER A 23 -7.22 12.89 -0.33
N SER A 24 -6.61 13.96 0.21
CA SER A 24 -6.58 15.25 -0.49
C SER A 24 -5.75 15.14 -1.79
N THR A 25 -6.05 15.99 -2.78
CA THR A 25 -5.34 16.00 -4.07
C THR A 25 -3.83 16.23 -3.91
N GLU A 26 -3.44 17.08 -2.95
CA GLU A 26 -2.04 17.38 -2.64
C GLU A 26 -1.29 16.20 -2.01
N GLN A 27 -1.99 15.40 -1.21
CA GLN A 27 -1.41 14.18 -0.66
C GLN A 27 -1.09 13.22 -1.80
N ARG A 28 -2.05 12.99 -2.70
CA ARG A 28 -1.87 12.09 -3.85
C ARG A 28 -0.72 12.52 -4.76
N SER A 29 -0.48 13.82 -4.92
CA SER A 29 0.60 14.31 -5.78
C SER A 29 2.00 13.86 -5.34
N LYS A 30 2.24 13.67 -4.03
CA LYS A 30 3.53 13.17 -3.52
C LYS A 30 3.79 11.71 -3.85
N LEU A 31 2.75 10.87 -3.82
CA LEU A 31 2.84 9.47 -4.24
C LEU A 31 2.90 9.35 -5.76
N SER A 32 2.17 10.21 -6.48
CA SER A 32 2.30 10.36 -7.93
C SER A 32 3.73 10.73 -8.33
N TYR A 33 4.40 11.68 -7.66
CA TYR A 33 5.80 12.00 -7.96
C TYR A 33 6.72 10.76 -7.93
N LEU A 34 6.61 9.94 -6.88
CA LEU A 34 7.42 8.71 -6.76
C LEU A 34 7.14 7.72 -7.91
N CYS A 35 5.89 7.62 -8.37
CA CYS A 35 5.50 6.61 -9.34
C CYS A 35 5.59 7.08 -10.80
N GLU A 36 5.19 8.32 -11.06
CA GLU A 36 5.12 8.93 -12.38
C GLU A 36 6.47 9.55 -12.77
N ASP A 37 7.08 10.35 -11.88
CA ASP A 37 8.31 11.08 -12.21
C ASP A 37 9.56 10.23 -11.96
N LEU A 38 9.59 9.48 -10.85
CA LEU A 38 10.72 8.59 -10.53
C LEU A 38 10.55 7.16 -11.04
N GLY A 39 9.39 6.83 -11.61
CA GLY A 39 9.11 5.51 -12.19
C GLY A 39 9.07 4.37 -11.17
N TRP A 40 8.89 4.66 -9.88
CA TRP A 40 8.81 3.61 -8.86
C TRP A 40 7.49 2.85 -8.96
N LEU A 41 7.55 1.57 -8.59
CA LEU A 41 6.44 0.65 -8.72
C LEU A 41 5.97 0.19 -7.35
N ASP A 42 4.66 0.19 -7.15
CA ASP A 42 4.04 -0.50 -6.02
C ASP A 42 4.15 -2.02 -6.19
N VAL A 43 4.97 -2.64 -5.34
CA VAL A 43 5.29 -4.07 -5.37
C VAL A 43 4.02 -4.93 -5.24
N TRP A 44 3.09 -4.56 -4.37
CA TRP A 44 1.87 -5.35 -4.17
C TRP A 44 1.03 -5.38 -5.45
N ARG A 45 0.82 -4.20 -6.04
CA ARG A 45 0.05 -4.04 -7.28
C ARG A 45 0.73 -4.75 -8.44
N ARG A 46 2.06 -4.75 -8.51
CA ARG A 46 2.81 -5.48 -9.53
C ARG A 46 2.71 -7.00 -9.40
N LEU A 47 2.78 -7.53 -8.19
CA LEU A 47 2.76 -8.98 -7.97
C LEU A 47 1.35 -9.58 -8.01
N TYR A 48 0.34 -8.81 -7.59
CA TYR A 48 -1.00 -9.34 -7.32
C TYR A 48 -2.13 -8.61 -8.05
N GLY A 49 -1.81 -7.61 -8.88
CA GLY A 49 -2.78 -6.86 -9.67
C GLY A 49 -3.86 -6.23 -8.79
N SER A 50 -5.12 -6.56 -9.10
CA SER A 50 -6.32 -6.04 -8.43
C SER A 50 -6.66 -6.72 -7.10
N ARG A 51 -5.85 -7.70 -6.64
CA ARG A 51 -6.10 -8.33 -5.34
C ARG A 51 -6.03 -7.30 -4.21
N ARG A 52 -7.00 -7.39 -3.30
CA ARG A 52 -7.09 -6.51 -2.13
C ARG A 52 -6.27 -7.10 -0.98
N ALA A 53 -5.54 -6.23 -0.31
CA ALA A 53 -4.94 -6.47 0.99
C ALA A 53 -4.96 -5.16 1.75
N PHE A 54 -4.87 -5.24 3.07
CA PHE A 54 -4.94 -4.10 3.96
C PHE A 54 -3.81 -4.17 4.96
N SER A 55 -3.35 -3.01 5.39
CA SER A 55 -2.26 -2.87 6.35
C SER A 55 -2.62 -2.05 7.57
N CYS A 56 -3.76 -1.37 7.59
CA CYS A 56 -4.22 -0.60 8.74
C CYS A 56 -5.71 -0.81 8.98
N MET A 57 -6.11 -0.95 10.25
CA MET A 57 -7.49 -0.97 10.71
C MET A 57 -7.77 0.29 11.53
N SER A 58 -8.50 1.24 10.94
CA SER A 58 -8.97 2.39 11.69
C SER A 58 -10.20 2.00 12.53
N ARG A 59 -10.04 2.02 13.85
CA ARG A 59 -11.15 1.77 14.79
C ARG A 59 -12.21 2.86 14.73
N SER A 60 -11.79 4.13 14.67
CA SER A 60 -12.70 5.29 14.66
C SER A 60 -13.63 5.30 13.45
N TYR A 61 -13.14 4.84 12.29
CA TYR A 61 -13.93 4.79 11.05
C TYR A 61 -14.39 3.38 10.68
N ASN A 62 -14.10 2.39 11.53
CA ASN A 62 -14.40 0.96 11.31
C ASN A 62 -14.13 0.50 9.86
N THR A 63 -12.93 0.81 9.37
CA THR A 63 -12.52 0.55 7.99
C THR A 63 -11.07 0.11 7.92
N LEU A 64 -10.77 -0.65 6.86
CA LEU A 64 -9.42 -1.11 6.55
C LEU A 64 -8.84 -0.30 5.39
N SER A 65 -7.55 0.00 5.47
CA SER A 65 -6.80 0.67 4.41
C SER A 65 -5.44 0.01 4.17
N ARG A 66 -4.90 0.16 2.95
CA ARG A 66 -3.52 -0.22 2.62
C ARG A 66 -2.67 1.04 2.51
N ILE A 67 -2.02 1.41 3.62
CA ILE A 67 -1.21 2.63 3.75
C ILE A 67 0.26 2.34 4.01
N ASP A 68 0.59 1.15 4.48
CA ASP A 68 1.95 0.60 4.42
C ASP A 68 2.27 0.08 3.02
N LEU A 69 3.09 0.85 2.29
CA LEU A 69 3.43 0.58 0.89
C LEU A 69 4.88 0.11 0.76
N CYS A 70 5.11 -0.73 -0.25
CA CYS A 70 6.45 -1.02 -0.75
C CYS A 70 6.55 -0.50 -2.18
N LEU A 71 7.23 0.63 -2.33
CA LEU A 71 7.61 1.17 -3.64
C LEU A 71 9.05 0.75 -3.94
N THR A 72 9.33 0.38 -5.18
CA THR A 72 10.66 -0.06 -5.62
C THR A 72 10.99 0.43 -7.02
N ASN A 73 12.28 0.61 -7.32
CA ASN A 73 12.74 0.81 -8.69
C ASN A 73 12.49 -0.46 -9.52
N PRO A 74 12.05 -0.36 -10.80
CA PRO A 74 11.80 -1.51 -11.66
C PRO A 74 12.96 -2.53 -11.72
N ALA A 75 14.21 -2.07 -11.62
CA ALA A 75 15.40 -2.91 -11.62
C ALA A 75 15.42 -3.95 -10.50
N PHE A 76 14.79 -3.66 -9.35
CA PHE A 76 14.72 -4.57 -8.21
C PHE A 76 13.42 -5.38 -8.15
N LEU A 77 12.46 -5.17 -9.05
CA LEU A 77 11.21 -5.92 -9.02
C LEU A 77 11.44 -7.41 -9.27
N SER A 78 12.40 -7.75 -10.12
CA SER A 78 12.75 -9.14 -10.48
C SER A 78 13.38 -9.91 -9.32
N SER A 79 13.98 -9.24 -8.33
CA SER A 79 14.56 -9.89 -7.14
C SER A 79 13.52 -10.17 -6.06
N ILE A 80 12.31 -9.61 -6.16
CA ILE A 80 11.23 -9.84 -5.20
C ILE A 80 10.48 -11.12 -5.60
N ARG A 81 10.45 -12.09 -4.68
CA ARG A 81 9.71 -13.36 -4.85
C ARG A 81 8.24 -13.21 -4.43
N LYS A 82 7.99 -12.56 -3.29
CA LYS A 82 6.64 -12.45 -2.69
C LYS A 82 6.55 -11.24 -1.78
N MET A 83 5.35 -10.70 -1.62
CA MET A 83 5.01 -9.74 -0.57
C MET A 83 3.79 -10.24 0.21
N VAL A 84 3.76 -10.02 1.52
CA VAL A 84 2.67 -10.47 2.39
C VAL A 84 2.28 -9.37 3.37
N TYR A 85 0.97 -9.14 3.49
CA TYR A 85 0.38 -8.42 4.61
C TYR A 85 -0.15 -9.46 5.60
N GLU A 86 0.44 -9.52 6.79
CA GLU A 86 0.02 -10.45 7.84
C GLU A 86 -1.24 -9.96 8.55
N LYS A 87 -1.72 -10.73 9.54
CA LYS A 87 -2.88 -10.34 10.34
C LYS A 87 -2.55 -9.16 11.27
N ILE A 88 -3.51 -8.24 11.42
CA ILE A 88 -3.47 -7.13 12.38
C ILE A 88 -3.76 -7.69 13.77
N ILE A 89 -2.73 -7.91 14.60
CA ILE A 89 -2.87 -8.52 15.93
C ILE A 89 -2.26 -7.63 17.03
N ILE A 90 -1.07 -7.08 16.81
CA ILE A 90 -0.28 -6.41 17.86
C ILE A 90 -0.61 -4.90 17.93
N SER A 91 -0.83 -4.26 16.79
CA SER A 91 -1.24 -2.86 16.67
C SER A 91 -2.44 -2.74 15.74
N ASP A 92 -2.83 -1.52 15.38
CA ASP A 92 -3.77 -1.23 14.30
C ASP A 92 -3.13 -1.41 12.90
N HIS A 93 -1.83 -1.68 12.81
CA HIS A 93 -1.13 -1.99 11.58
C HIS A 93 -0.79 -3.49 11.45
N ALA A 94 -0.86 -3.99 10.23
CA ALA A 94 -0.47 -5.35 9.85
C ALA A 94 1.02 -5.37 9.48
N PRO A 95 1.80 -6.34 9.98
CA PRO A 95 3.17 -6.52 9.54
C PRO A 95 3.25 -6.74 8.02
N VAL A 96 4.20 -6.06 7.37
CA VAL A 96 4.45 -6.17 5.94
C VAL A 96 5.77 -6.89 5.72
N MET A 97 5.74 -7.99 4.97
CA MET A 97 6.92 -8.81 4.68
C MET A 97 7.21 -8.84 3.18
N ILE A 98 8.49 -8.80 2.85
CA ILE A 98 9.01 -8.97 1.50
C ILE A 98 9.97 -10.16 1.52
N ILE A 99 9.76 -11.10 0.61
CA ILE A 99 10.63 -12.25 0.44
C ILE A 99 11.38 -12.02 -0.87
N LEU A 100 12.71 -11.98 -0.79
CA LEU A 100 13.60 -11.87 -1.93
C LEU A 100 13.91 -13.26 -2.51
N LYS A 101 14.28 -13.31 -3.78
CA LYS A 101 14.84 -14.50 -4.42
C LYS A 101 16.25 -14.73 -3.88
N SER A 102 16.57 -16.00 -3.62
CA SER A 102 17.92 -16.48 -3.33
C SER A 102 18.75 -16.57 -4.59
#